data_AF-A7DTC6-F1
#
_entry.id   AF-A7DTC6-F1
#
_cell.length_a   1.000
_cell.length_b   1.000
_cell.length_c   1.000
_cell.angle_alpha   90.00
_cell.angle_beta   90.00
_cell.angle_gamma   90.00
#
_symmetry.space_group_name_H-M   'P 1'
#
loop_
_entity.id
_entity.type
_entity.pdbx_description
1 polymer ?
#
loop_
_entity_poly.entity_id
_entity_poly.type
_entity_poly.pdbx_seq_one_letter_code
_entity_poly.pdbx_strand_id
1 'polypeptide(L)'
;MATKHEIITTKIKESGENTEIIIVDPEAEYSVIGRAFGGEMIDIAPDSQTYLNVLDLSEENMDEDPVKVKSEFLLSFIGKLLDRKMDGREKSIIDRVTRLTYQSFKEPSLEEWVFVLSQQPEEEAQNLALDMELYVEGSLDIFSHKTNIQTGSNFLIYNVKKLGDELKQIALMVVFDQIWNRVVRNQKLGKKTWIYFDEMQLLLLDKYASDFFFKLWSRVRKYGASPTGITQNVETLLLDPNGRRIIANSEFMILLKQAKNDREELVQLLGLSKELEKYLVNPEKGAGLIKAGFVVVPFKNKIPQGTQLFDIMSTDPDKMASN
;
A
#
# COMPACT_ATOMS: atom_id res chain seq x y z
N MET A 1 -9.62 -14.65 -6.93
CA MET A 1 -10.44 -14.70 -8.18
C MET A 1 -11.15 -13.38 -8.49
N ALA A 2 -11.98 -12.81 -7.60
CA ALA A 2 -12.68 -11.56 -7.88
C ALA A 2 -11.73 -10.37 -8.12
N THR A 3 -10.72 -10.21 -7.26
CA THR A 3 -9.67 -9.18 -7.40
C THR A 3 -8.89 -9.33 -8.69
N LYS A 4 -8.35 -10.52 -8.97
CA LYS A 4 -7.66 -10.85 -10.22
C LYS A 4 -8.50 -10.51 -11.45
N HIS A 5 -9.80 -10.82 -11.42
CA HIS A 5 -10.71 -10.50 -12.52
C HIS A 5 -10.88 -8.99 -12.71
N GLU A 6 -11.03 -8.24 -11.63
CA GLU A 6 -11.16 -6.79 -11.69
C GLU A 6 -9.88 -6.15 -12.26
N ILE A 7 -8.70 -6.52 -11.75
CA ILE A 7 -7.40 -6.02 -12.23
C ILE A 7 -7.21 -6.30 -13.73
N ILE A 8 -7.46 -7.54 -14.15
CA ILE A 8 -7.36 -7.94 -15.57
C ILE A 8 -8.33 -7.14 -16.43
N THR A 9 -9.58 -7.00 -15.97
CA THR A 9 -10.62 -6.26 -16.69
C THR A 9 -10.24 -4.79 -16.83
N THR A 10 -9.73 -4.17 -15.76
CA THR A 10 -9.23 -2.79 -15.76
C THR A 10 -8.06 -2.65 -16.72
N LYS A 11 -7.07 -3.56 -16.66
CA LYS A 11 -5.92 -3.55 -17.60
C LYS A 11 -6.33 -3.65 -19.06
N ILE A 12 -7.33 -4.48 -19.38
CA ILE A 12 -7.85 -4.64 -20.74
C ILE A 12 -8.61 -3.38 -21.17
N LYS A 13 -9.50 -2.86 -20.33
CA LYS A 13 -10.30 -1.66 -20.63
C LYS A 13 -9.45 -0.41 -20.83
N GLU A 14 -8.39 -0.28 -20.04
CA GLU A 14 -7.50 0.89 -20.05
C GLU A 14 -6.32 0.73 -21.03
N SER A 15 -6.25 -0.36 -21.81
CA SER A 15 -5.10 -0.68 -22.67
C SER A 15 -4.75 0.35 -23.74
N GLY A 16 -5.71 1.21 -24.13
CA GLY A 16 -5.52 2.32 -25.06
C GLY A 16 -5.41 3.70 -24.40
N GLU A 17 -5.47 3.77 -23.06
CA GLU A 17 -5.51 5.02 -22.30
C GLU A 17 -4.13 5.35 -21.70
N ASN A 18 -3.91 6.63 -21.37
CA ASN A 18 -2.75 7.04 -20.57
C ASN A 18 -3.01 6.68 -19.10
N THR A 19 -2.88 5.38 -18.79
CA THR A 19 -3.23 4.80 -17.49
C THR A 19 -2.07 4.01 -16.93
N GLU A 20 -1.85 4.16 -15.62
CA GLU A 20 -0.96 3.33 -14.83
C GLU A 20 -1.74 2.46 -13.84
N ILE A 21 -1.29 1.23 -13.67
CA ILE A 21 -1.85 0.29 -12.71
C ILE A 21 -0.72 -0.15 -11.77
N ILE A 22 -0.95 0.01 -10.47
CA ILE A 22 -0.01 -0.35 -9.42
C ILE A 22 -0.67 -1.38 -8.51
N ILE A 23 0.01 -2.48 -8.25
CA ILE A 23 -0.43 -3.50 -7.30
C ILE A 23 0.62 -3.58 -6.18
N VAL A 24 0.14 -3.61 -4.95
CA VAL A 24 0.95 -3.94 -3.77
C VAL A 24 0.53 -5.34 -3.34
N ASP A 25 1.47 -6.27 -3.42
CA ASP A 25 1.26 -7.71 -3.33
C ASP A 25 2.12 -8.33 -2.22
N PRO A 26 1.63 -8.35 -0.96
CA PRO A 26 2.37 -8.95 0.13
C PRO A 26 2.52 -10.47 0.06
N GLU A 27 1.69 -11.16 -0.74
CA GLU A 27 1.64 -12.62 -0.80
C GLU A 27 2.20 -13.22 -2.11
N ALA A 28 2.63 -12.36 -3.03
CA ALA A 28 3.09 -12.67 -4.38
C ALA A 28 2.04 -13.37 -5.28
N GLU A 29 0.74 -13.11 -5.06
CA GLU A 29 -0.37 -13.73 -5.80
C GLU A 29 -0.54 -13.22 -7.25
N TYR A 30 -0.03 -12.03 -7.56
CA TYR A 30 -0.27 -11.34 -8.84
C TYR A 30 0.90 -11.46 -9.83
N SER A 31 1.99 -12.14 -9.44
CA SER A 31 3.17 -12.37 -10.30
C SER A 31 2.83 -12.96 -11.68
N VAL A 32 1.87 -13.89 -11.72
CA VAL A 32 1.40 -14.51 -12.98
C VAL A 32 0.72 -13.48 -13.89
N ILE A 33 -0.09 -12.59 -13.32
CA ILE A 33 -0.76 -11.52 -14.06
C ILE A 33 0.26 -10.50 -14.55
N GLY A 34 1.23 -10.13 -13.70
CA GLY A 34 2.36 -9.28 -14.08
C GLY A 34 3.03 -9.79 -15.35
N ARG A 35 3.50 -11.05 -15.34
CA ARG A 35 4.15 -11.67 -16.52
C ARG A 35 3.25 -11.71 -17.75
N ALA A 36 1.97 -12.05 -17.60
CA ALA A 36 1.04 -12.16 -18.71
C ALA A 36 0.76 -10.81 -19.42
N PHE A 37 0.80 -9.70 -18.67
CA PHE A 37 0.50 -8.36 -19.19
C PHE A 37 1.74 -7.46 -19.33
N GLY A 38 2.95 -8.03 -19.29
CA GLY A 38 4.21 -7.29 -19.41
C GLY A 38 4.43 -6.28 -18.28
N GLY A 39 3.89 -6.59 -17.10
CA GLY A 39 4.11 -5.82 -15.89
C GLY A 39 5.52 -5.98 -15.33
N GLU A 40 5.95 -4.98 -14.59
CA GLU A 40 7.25 -4.93 -13.94
C GLU A 40 7.10 -5.32 -12.47
N MET A 41 7.84 -6.34 -12.05
CA MET A 41 7.87 -6.82 -10.67
C MET A 41 8.98 -6.09 -9.92
N ILE A 42 8.62 -5.48 -8.79
CA ILE A 42 9.56 -4.79 -7.90
C ILE A 42 9.63 -5.61 -6.61
N ASP A 43 10.61 -6.52 -6.54
CA ASP A 43 10.82 -7.40 -5.40
C ASP A 43 11.66 -6.70 -4.32
N ILE A 44 11.04 -6.40 -3.19
CA ILE A 44 11.69 -5.81 -2.02
C ILE A 44 11.99 -6.95 -1.05
N ALA A 45 13.27 -7.24 -0.86
CA ALA A 45 13.73 -8.32 0.00
C ALA A 45 15.15 -8.02 0.51
N PRO A 46 15.57 -8.63 1.63
CA PRO A 46 16.92 -8.41 2.16
C PRO A 46 18.02 -8.94 1.23
N ASP A 47 17.69 -9.92 0.38
CA ASP A 47 18.57 -10.53 -0.61
C ASP A 47 18.46 -9.89 -2.01
N SER A 48 17.59 -8.90 -2.21
CA SER A 48 17.43 -8.25 -3.51
C SER A 48 18.39 -7.08 -3.68
N GLN A 49 18.77 -6.81 -4.93
CA GLN A 49 19.50 -5.59 -5.30
C GLN A 49 18.55 -4.43 -5.60
N THR A 50 17.32 -4.50 -5.08
CA THR A 50 16.25 -3.56 -5.38
C THR A 50 16.03 -2.70 -4.17
N TYR A 51 16.36 -1.41 -4.28
CA TYR A 51 16.28 -0.48 -3.17
C TYR A 51 15.25 0.60 -3.44
N LEU A 52 14.55 0.98 -2.37
CA LEU A 52 13.62 2.11 -2.35
C LEU A 52 14.07 3.07 -1.26
N ASN A 53 14.41 4.27 -1.67
CA ASN A 53 14.83 5.33 -0.77
C ASN A 53 13.61 5.95 -0.08
N VAL A 54 13.66 5.94 1.25
CA VAL A 54 12.66 6.55 2.15
C VAL A 54 12.64 8.08 2.01
N LEU A 55 13.77 8.66 1.60
CA LEU A 55 13.99 10.09 1.44
C LEU A 55 13.73 10.58 0.01
N ASP A 56 13.14 9.75 -0.86
CA ASP A 56 12.73 10.25 -2.17
C ASP A 56 11.60 11.27 -2.02
N LEU A 57 11.83 12.45 -2.56
CA LEU A 57 10.84 13.52 -2.66
C LEU A 57 10.51 13.75 -4.13
N SER A 58 9.22 13.72 -4.47
CA SER A 58 8.80 14.40 -5.70
C SER A 58 8.80 15.91 -5.44
N GLU A 59 9.68 16.66 -6.11
CA GLU A 59 9.62 18.13 -6.16
C GLU A 59 8.32 18.63 -6.82
N GLU A 60 7.56 17.71 -7.41
CA GLU A 60 6.48 18.01 -8.32
C GLU A 60 5.12 18.25 -7.63
N ASN A 61 5.00 18.90 -6.48
CA ASN A 61 3.72 19.53 -6.10
C ASN A 61 3.79 20.75 -5.17
N MET A 62 2.97 21.76 -5.51
CA MET A 62 3.03 23.16 -5.08
C MET A 62 1.92 23.59 -4.09
N ASP A 63 1.13 22.66 -3.54
CA ASP A 63 0.03 22.99 -2.60
C ASP A 63 0.43 22.88 -1.12
N GLU A 64 1.36 21.97 -0.79
CA GLU A 64 1.92 21.78 0.55
C GLU A 64 3.43 21.62 0.42
N ASP A 65 4.19 22.05 1.43
CA ASP A 65 5.65 21.89 1.45
C ASP A 65 6.02 20.38 1.44
N PRO A 66 6.65 19.86 0.37
CA PRO A 66 7.00 18.44 0.27
C PRO A 66 7.90 17.98 1.41
N VAL A 67 8.80 18.83 1.89
CA VAL A 67 9.70 18.52 2.99
C VAL A 67 8.93 18.34 4.29
N LYS A 68 7.88 19.14 4.51
CA LYS A 68 6.98 18.99 5.66
C LYS A 68 6.21 17.68 5.61
N VAL A 69 5.66 17.32 4.44
CA VAL A 69 4.96 16.04 4.26
C VAL A 69 5.90 14.86 4.51
N LYS A 70 7.15 14.96 4.04
CA LYS A 70 8.18 13.96 4.27
C LYS A 70 8.62 13.88 5.73
N SER A 71 8.73 15.00 6.43
CA SER A 71 8.99 15.06 7.86
C SER A 71 7.90 14.32 8.66
N GLU A 72 6.62 14.55 8.33
CA GLU A 72 5.50 13.80 8.94
C GLU A 72 5.57 12.29 8.66
N PHE A 73 5.96 11.91 7.44
CA PHE A 73 6.16 10.51 7.09
C PHE A 73 7.30 9.88 7.88
N LEU A 74 8.47 10.54 7.95
CA LEU A 74 9.63 10.06 8.69
C LEU A 74 9.35 9.88 10.18
N LEU A 75 8.54 10.76 10.77
CA LEU A 75 8.08 10.61 12.15
C LEU A 75 7.31 9.29 12.36
N SER A 76 6.37 8.97 11.46
CA SER A 76 5.63 7.70 11.52
C SER A 76 6.53 6.50 11.20
N PHE A 77 7.40 6.64 10.21
CA PHE A 77 8.33 5.60 9.78
C PHE A 77 9.31 5.22 10.89
N ILE A 78 10.02 6.20 11.47
CA ILE A 78 10.98 5.99 12.56
C ILE A 78 10.25 5.48 13.82
N GLY A 79 9.08 6.04 14.14
CA GLY A 79 8.26 5.55 15.25
C GLY A 79 7.90 4.08 15.12
N LYS A 80 7.57 3.63 13.90
CA LYS A 80 7.31 2.22 13.63
C LYS A 80 8.59 1.37 13.63
N LEU A 81 9.65 1.88 13.01
CA LEU A 81 10.95 1.21 12.90
C LEU A 81 11.55 0.88 14.28
N LEU A 82 11.38 1.79 15.24
CA LEU A 82 11.86 1.63 16.61
C LEU A 82 10.81 1.04 17.57
N ASP A 83 9.63 0.68 17.04
CA ASP A 83 8.45 0.20 17.78
C ASP A 83 8.13 1.01 19.05
N ARG A 84 8.27 2.35 18.97
CA ARG A 84 8.07 3.23 20.12
C ARG A 84 7.49 4.58 19.73
N LYS A 85 6.85 5.22 20.71
CA LYS A 85 6.28 6.55 20.51
C LYS A 85 7.38 7.61 20.58
N MET A 86 7.52 8.38 19.50
CA MET A 86 8.39 9.54 19.46
C MET A 86 7.88 10.62 20.42
N ASP A 87 8.76 11.14 21.26
CA ASP A 87 8.43 12.21 22.20
C ASP A 87 8.41 13.60 21.51
N GLY A 88 8.08 14.66 22.26
CA GLY A 88 8.01 16.01 21.69
C GLY A 88 9.35 16.57 21.19
N ARG A 89 10.46 16.18 21.82
CA ARG A 89 11.82 16.62 21.46
C ARG A 89 12.27 15.91 20.19
N GLU A 90 12.11 14.59 20.14
CA GLU A 90 12.42 13.76 18.96
C GLU A 90 11.65 14.21 17.73
N LYS A 91 10.36 14.53 17.87
CA LYS A 91 9.56 15.09 16.76
C LYS A 91 10.14 16.40 16.22
N SER A 92 10.58 17.29 17.12
CA SER A 92 11.18 18.57 16.75
C SER A 92 12.54 18.37 16.07
N ILE A 93 13.32 17.38 16.53
CA ILE A 93 14.61 16.99 15.95
C ILE A 93 14.40 16.39 14.56
N ILE A 94 13.50 15.41 14.41
CA ILE A 94 13.20 14.77 13.11
C ILE A 94 12.78 15.82 12.08
N ASP A 95 11.93 16.77 12.44
CA ASP A 95 11.52 17.85 11.54
C ASP A 95 12.70 18.75 11.13
N ARG A 96 13.49 19.19 12.11
CA ARG A 96 14.66 20.04 11.86
C ARG A 96 15.70 19.33 10.99
N VAL A 97 16.05 18.10 11.33
CA VAL A 97 17.01 17.27 10.60
C VAL A 97 16.53 17.07 9.17
N THR A 98 15.26 16.71 8.97
CA THR A 98 14.68 16.53 7.63
C THR A 98 14.87 17.78 6.78
N ARG A 99 14.55 18.97 7.30
CA ARG A 99 14.78 20.24 6.57
C ARG A 99 16.26 20.49 6.27
N LEU A 100 17.15 20.29 7.24
CA LEU A 100 18.59 20.50 7.06
C LEU A 100 19.19 19.53 6.03
N THR A 101 18.71 18.28 6.00
CA THR A 101 19.12 17.27 5.03
C THR A 101 18.80 17.71 3.61
N TYR A 102 17.56 18.12 3.32
CA TYR A 102 17.21 18.61 1.97
C TYR A 102 17.80 19.97 1.60
N GLN A 103 18.28 20.76 2.58
CA GLN A 103 19.06 21.96 2.31
C GLN A 103 20.51 21.64 1.90
N SER A 104 21.04 20.52 2.38
CA SER A 104 22.44 20.13 2.20
C SER A 104 22.65 19.14 1.05
N PHE A 105 21.64 18.32 0.76
CA PHE A 105 21.68 17.24 -0.20
C PHE A 105 20.49 17.32 -1.16
N LYS A 106 20.76 17.18 -2.46
CA LYS A 106 19.72 17.22 -3.49
C LYS A 106 18.84 15.95 -3.50
N GLU A 107 19.49 14.80 -3.37
CA GLU A 107 18.85 13.48 -3.37
C GLU A 107 19.40 12.66 -2.20
N PRO A 108 19.01 13.00 -0.95
CA PRO A 108 19.49 12.31 0.24
C PRO A 108 18.91 10.90 0.35
N SER A 109 19.67 10.01 0.96
CA SER A 109 19.22 8.73 1.49
C SER A 109 19.07 8.80 3.01
N LEU A 110 18.70 7.66 3.63
CA LEU A 110 18.67 7.56 5.09
C LEU A 110 20.07 7.74 5.70
N GLU A 111 21.14 7.39 4.98
CA GLU A 111 22.53 7.61 5.42
C GLU A 111 22.79 9.10 5.62
N GLU A 112 22.51 9.93 4.61
CA GLU A 112 22.71 11.38 4.74
C GLU A 112 21.79 11.99 5.79
N TRP A 113 20.57 11.46 5.95
CA TRP A 113 19.66 11.93 7.00
C TRP A 113 20.20 11.61 8.41
N VAL A 114 20.70 10.39 8.64
CA VAL A 114 21.31 9.99 9.93
C VAL A 114 22.64 10.71 10.17
N PHE A 115 23.40 11.00 9.11
CA PHE A 115 24.57 11.86 9.21
C PHE A 115 24.20 13.24 9.75
N VAL A 116 23.17 13.91 9.20
CA VAL A 116 22.72 15.22 9.72
C VAL A 116 22.18 15.11 11.15
N LEU A 117 21.51 14.00 11.49
CA LEU A 117 21.03 13.70 12.85
C LEU A 117 22.18 13.61 13.85
N SER A 118 23.27 12.91 13.50
CA SER A 118 24.43 12.75 14.38
C SER A 118 25.21 14.05 14.61
N GLN A 119 25.03 15.07 13.76
CA GLN A 119 25.61 16.39 13.97
C GLN A 119 24.79 17.29 14.91
N GLN A 120 23.61 16.85 15.37
CA GLN A 120 22.79 17.64 16.28
C GLN A 120 23.35 17.59 17.72
N PRO A 121 23.38 18.72 18.46
CA PRO A 121 24.01 18.79 19.78
C PRO A 121 23.22 18.10 20.90
N GLU A 122 21.93 17.83 20.70
CA GLU A 122 21.06 17.25 21.74
C GLU A 122 21.33 15.75 21.96
N GLU A 123 21.30 15.32 23.22
CA GLU A 123 21.49 13.90 23.61
C GLU A 123 20.42 12.99 22.98
N GLU A 124 19.17 13.47 22.86
CA GLU A 124 18.09 12.76 22.20
C GLU A 124 18.39 12.47 20.72
N ALA A 125 19.09 13.38 20.03
CA ALA A 125 19.48 13.18 18.65
C ALA A 125 20.60 12.15 18.52
N GLN A 126 21.56 12.15 19.44
CA GLN A 126 22.65 11.17 19.49
C GLN A 126 22.12 9.76 19.78
N ASN A 127 21.19 9.63 20.74
CA ASN A 127 20.53 8.36 21.04
C ASN A 127 19.71 7.87 19.85
N LEU A 128 18.97 8.76 19.19
CA LEU A 128 18.21 8.40 18.00
C LEU A 128 19.13 7.97 16.84
N ALA A 129 20.29 8.61 16.65
CA ALA A 129 21.26 8.20 15.63
C ALA A 129 21.81 6.79 15.90
N LEU A 130 22.10 6.47 17.17
CA LEU A 130 22.51 5.13 17.60
C LEU A 130 21.41 4.09 17.35
N ASP A 131 20.17 4.39 17.71
CA ASP A 131 19.00 3.53 17.45
C ASP A 131 18.85 3.20 15.95
N MET A 132 19.27 4.13 15.07
CA MET A 132 19.15 4.00 13.61
C MET A 132 20.30 3.21 12.96
N GLU A 133 21.41 2.94 13.66
CA GLU A 133 22.62 2.31 13.11
C GLU A 133 22.32 0.96 12.44
N LEU A 134 21.47 0.13 13.06
CA LEU A 134 21.05 -1.18 12.52
C LEU A 134 20.39 -1.09 11.14
N TYR A 135 19.72 0.03 10.86
CA TYR A 135 18.92 0.25 9.64
C TYR A 135 19.64 1.08 8.58
N VAL A 136 20.85 1.56 8.89
CA VAL A 136 21.66 2.38 7.98
C VAL A 136 22.93 1.65 7.59
N GLU A 137 23.65 1.10 8.57
CA GLU A 137 24.92 0.39 8.36
C GLU A 137 24.82 -1.10 8.72
N GLY A 138 23.79 -1.48 9.46
CA GLY A 138 23.57 -2.84 9.95
C GLY A 138 22.89 -3.78 8.96
N SER A 139 22.41 -4.91 9.48
CA SER A 139 21.82 -5.98 8.68
C SER A 139 20.44 -5.66 8.07
N LEU A 140 19.85 -4.51 8.40
CA LEU A 140 18.50 -4.10 7.98
C LEU A 140 18.52 -2.81 7.14
N ASP A 141 19.63 -2.55 6.45
CA ASP A 141 19.91 -1.36 5.63
C ASP A 141 19.12 -1.26 4.31
N ILE A 142 18.12 -2.11 4.10
CA ILE A 142 17.32 -2.19 2.86
C ILE A 142 16.68 -0.86 2.42
N PHE A 143 16.53 0.09 3.35
CA PHE A 143 15.94 1.41 3.16
C PHE A 143 16.97 2.56 3.17
N SER A 144 18.25 2.22 3.34
CA SER A 144 19.36 3.17 3.44
C SER A 144 19.92 3.60 2.08
N HIS A 145 19.64 2.79 1.06
CA HIS A 145 20.16 2.97 -0.29
C HIS A 145 19.29 3.89 -1.15
N LYS A 146 19.90 4.49 -2.18
CA LYS A 146 19.16 5.26 -3.19
C LYS A 146 18.25 4.35 -4.00
N THR A 147 17.10 4.88 -4.41
CA THR A 147 16.20 4.17 -5.31
C THR A 147 16.91 3.86 -6.62
N ASN A 148 17.01 2.58 -6.95
CA ASN A 148 17.69 2.11 -8.16
C ASN A 148 16.75 1.46 -9.17
N ILE A 149 15.44 1.60 -8.94
CA ILE A 149 14.39 1.10 -9.81
C ILE A 149 14.05 2.16 -10.86
N GLN A 150 14.33 1.88 -12.13
CA GLN A 150 13.89 2.69 -13.26
C GLN A 150 12.77 1.98 -14.01
N THR A 151 11.53 2.24 -13.60
CA THR A 151 10.37 1.59 -14.23
C THR A 151 9.83 2.44 -15.38
N GLY A 152 9.95 1.93 -16.61
CA GLY A 152 9.23 2.46 -17.77
C GLY A 152 7.81 1.89 -17.89
N SER A 153 7.47 0.89 -17.07
CA SER A 153 6.21 0.19 -17.14
C SER A 153 5.04 0.99 -16.55
N ASN A 154 3.89 0.88 -17.21
CA ASN A 154 2.60 1.36 -16.74
C ASN A 154 1.84 0.30 -15.94
N PHE A 155 2.45 -0.86 -15.69
CA PHE A 155 1.87 -1.91 -14.87
C PHE A 155 2.92 -2.44 -13.90
N LEU A 156 2.77 -2.10 -12.62
CA LEU A 156 3.76 -2.36 -11.58
C LEU A 156 3.18 -3.27 -10.52
N ILE A 157 4.02 -4.16 -9.99
CA ILE A 157 3.67 -5.02 -8.86
C ILE A 157 4.80 -4.95 -7.84
N TYR A 158 4.54 -4.31 -6.71
CA TYR A 158 5.43 -4.28 -5.56
C TYR A 158 5.23 -5.54 -4.74
N ASN A 159 6.28 -6.36 -4.61
CA ASN A 159 6.24 -7.61 -3.88
C ASN A 159 7.11 -7.52 -2.61
N VAL A 160 6.49 -7.77 -1.46
CA VAL A 160 7.13 -7.72 -0.14
C VAL A 160 7.10 -9.08 0.59
N LYS A 161 6.77 -10.17 -0.12
CA LYS A 161 6.57 -11.49 0.49
C LYS A 161 7.77 -12.04 1.25
N LYS A 162 8.98 -11.75 0.75
CA LYS A 162 10.23 -12.26 1.32
C LYS A 162 10.65 -11.55 2.61
N LEU A 163 9.96 -10.49 3.02
CA LEU A 163 10.22 -9.78 4.26
C LEU A 163 9.53 -10.46 5.44
N GLY A 164 10.22 -10.49 6.58
CA GLY A 164 9.60 -10.81 7.87
C GLY A 164 8.51 -9.78 8.23
N ASP A 165 7.58 -10.13 9.11
CA ASP A 165 6.36 -9.34 9.33
C ASP A 165 6.60 -7.91 9.81
N GLU A 166 7.63 -7.67 10.63
CA GLU A 166 8.03 -6.33 11.06
C GLU A 166 8.51 -5.47 9.88
N LEU A 167 9.49 -5.97 9.12
CA LEU A 167 10.03 -5.29 7.94
C LEU A 167 8.99 -5.12 6.84
N LYS A 168 8.03 -6.03 6.73
CA LYS A 168 6.96 -5.97 5.73
C LYS A 168 6.10 -4.72 5.94
N GLN A 169 5.71 -4.41 7.18
CA GLN A 169 4.94 -3.20 7.47
C GLN A 169 5.74 -1.93 7.11
N ILE A 170 7.02 -1.91 7.45
CA ILE A 170 7.93 -0.80 7.14
C ILE A 170 8.08 -0.65 5.62
N ALA A 171 8.33 -1.74 4.88
CA ALA A 171 8.43 -1.73 3.43
C ALA A 171 7.15 -1.23 2.76
N LEU A 172 5.98 -1.65 3.25
CA LEU A 172 4.70 -1.15 2.75
C LEU A 172 4.56 0.36 2.94
N MET A 173 5.00 0.91 4.08
CA MET A 173 5.01 2.37 4.28
C MET A 173 5.89 3.09 3.24
N VAL A 174 7.07 2.55 2.92
CA VAL A 174 7.97 3.11 1.90
C VAL A 174 7.36 2.99 0.50
N VAL A 175 6.81 1.82 0.14
CA VAL A 175 6.12 1.60 -1.14
C VAL A 175 4.98 2.60 -1.31
N PHE A 176 4.24 2.90 -0.26
CA PHE A 176 3.13 3.84 -0.33
C PHE A 176 3.53 5.28 -0.50
N ASP A 177 4.61 5.69 0.15
CA ASP A 177 5.18 7.01 -0.07
C ASP A 177 5.68 7.16 -1.52
N GLN A 178 6.27 6.11 -2.09
CA GLN A 178 6.63 6.04 -3.50
C GLN A 178 5.41 6.09 -4.43
N ILE A 179 4.35 5.34 -4.10
CA ILE A 179 3.08 5.39 -4.83
C ILE A 179 2.48 6.80 -4.77
N TRP A 180 2.57 7.48 -3.63
CA TRP A 180 2.12 8.86 -3.49
C TRP A 180 2.85 9.80 -4.45
N ASN A 181 4.19 9.79 -4.42
CA ASN A 181 5.02 10.57 -5.32
C ASN A 181 4.66 10.31 -6.79
N ARG A 182 4.36 9.05 -7.11
CA ARG A 182 3.97 8.63 -8.47
C ARG A 182 2.58 9.10 -8.87
N VAL A 183 1.59 9.03 -7.97
CA VAL A 183 0.24 9.58 -8.18
C VAL A 183 0.29 11.07 -8.46
N VAL A 184 1.09 11.80 -7.67
CA VAL A 184 1.35 13.23 -7.84
C VAL A 184 1.88 13.54 -9.24
N ARG A 185 2.92 12.83 -9.67
CA ARG A 185 3.49 12.96 -11.01
C ARG A 185 2.47 12.62 -12.10
N ASN A 186 1.73 11.53 -11.94
CA ASN A 186 0.75 11.08 -12.92
C ASN A 186 -0.39 12.08 -13.10
N GLN A 187 -0.89 12.68 -12.01
CA GLN A 187 -1.92 13.71 -12.08
C GLN A 187 -1.49 14.88 -12.99
N LYS A 188 -0.25 15.36 -12.85
CA LYS A 188 0.31 16.43 -13.69
C LYS A 188 0.43 16.04 -15.16
N LEU A 189 0.79 14.78 -15.41
CA LEU A 189 0.87 14.22 -16.76
C LEU A 189 -0.52 13.88 -17.34
N GLY A 190 -1.61 14.12 -16.62
CA GLY A 190 -2.96 13.71 -17.00
C GLY A 190 -3.13 12.20 -17.11
N LYS A 191 -2.28 11.44 -16.42
CA LYS A 191 -2.26 9.97 -16.42
C LYS A 191 -3.17 9.45 -15.30
N LYS A 192 -4.14 8.59 -15.65
CA LYS A 192 -4.99 7.93 -14.65
C LYS A 192 -4.17 6.90 -13.87
N THR A 193 -4.41 6.77 -12.58
CA THR A 193 -3.68 5.80 -11.74
C THR A 193 -4.65 4.91 -10.98
N TRP A 194 -4.57 3.60 -11.19
CA TRP A 194 -5.25 2.59 -10.39
C TRP A 194 -4.28 1.98 -9.40
N ILE A 195 -4.72 1.83 -8.15
CA ILE A 195 -3.86 1.31 -7.07
C ILE A 195 -4.61 0.20 -6.36
N TYR A 196 -3.99 -0.98 -6.27
CA TYR A 196 -4.54 -2.14 -5.57
C TYR A 196 -3.67 -2.45 -4.37
N PHE A 197 -4.25 -2.34 -3.17
CA PHE A 197 -3.61 -2.69 -1.92
C PHE A 197 -4.13 -4.06 -1.48
N ASP A 198 -3.39 -5.12 -1.82
CA ASP A 198 -3.70 -6.46 -1.35
C ASP A 198 -3.31 -6.62 0.12
N GLU A 199 -4.06 -7.44 0.86
CA GLU A 199 -3.89 -7.62 2.31
C GLU A 199 -3.81 -6.29 3.09
N MET A 200 -4.66 -5.31 2.73
CA MET A 200 -4.64 -3.96 3.30
C MET A 200 -4.73 -3.92 4.84
N GLN A 201 -5.30 -4.97 5.45
CA GLN A 201 -5.40 -5.13 6.90
C GLN A 201 -4.04 -5.12 7.61
N LEU A 202 -2.95 -5.50 6.93
CA LEU A 202 -1.60 -5.53 7.52
C LEU A 202 -1.15 -4.17 8.06
N LEU A 203 -1.70 -3.09 7.50
CA LEU A 203 -1.38 -1.71 7.86
C LEU A 203 -2.22 -1.17 9.01
N LEU A 204 -3.31 -1.85 9.32
CA LEU A 204 -4.24 -1.46 10.38
C LEU A 204 -3.90 -2.13 11.71
N LEU A 205 -2.87 -2.98 11.72
CA LEU A 205 -2.36 -3.64 12.93
C LEU A 205 -1.56 -2.69 13.82
N ASP A 206 -1.04 -1.59 13.25
CA ASP A 206 -0.23 -0.61 13.94
C ASP A 206 -0.84 0.79 13.79
N LYS A 207 -0.81 1.58 14.87
CA LYS A 207 -1.42 2.91 14.87
C LYS A 207 -0.73 3.89 13.93
N TYR A 208 0.60 3.91 13.85
CA TYR A 208 1.34 4.80 12.95
C TYR A 208 1.10 4.44 11.50
N ALA A 209 1.13 3.14 11.19
CA ALA A 209 0.83 2.65 9.85
C ALA A 209 -0.64 2.95 9.44
N SER A 210 -1.59 2.75 10.36
CA SER A 210 -3.01 3.04 10.15
C SER A 210 -3.26 4.53 9.87
N ASP A 211 -2.71 5.42 10.71
CA ASP A 211 -2.88 6.86 10.54
C ASP A 211 -2.22 7.36 9.24
N PHE A 212 -1.04 6.83 8.89
CA PHE A 212 -0.36 7.14 7.64
C PHE A 212 -1.17 6.66 6.42
N PHE A 213 -1.60 5.40 6.43
CA PHE A 213 -2.35 4.81 5.32
C PHE A 213 -3.70 5.51 5.12
N PHE A 214 -4.39 5.91 6.19
CA PHE A 214 -5.64 6.67 6.08
C PHE A 214 -5.46 8.04 5.42
N LYS A 215 -4.39 8.75 5.79
CA LYS A 215 -4.01 10.03 5.15
C LYS A 215 -3.69 9.81 3.67
N LEU A 216 -2.88 8.81 3.35
CA LEU A 216 -2.53 8.42 1.98
C LEU A 216 -3.79 8.12 1.16
N TRP A 217 -4.65 7.20 1.63
CA TRP A 217 -5.91 6.80 1.00
C TRP A 217 -6.80 7.99 0.65
N SER A 218 -6.87 8.97 1.56
CA SER A 218 -7.64 10.18 1.33
C SER A 218 -6.98 11.12 0.31
N ARG A 219 -5.65 11.24 0.32
CA ARG A 219 -4.89 12.09 -0.60
C ARG A 219 -4.90 11.54 -2.02
N VAL A 220 -4.58 10.26 -2.24
CA VAL A 220 -4.53 9.69 -3.60
C VAL A 220 -5.85 9.84 -4.36
N ARG A 221 -6.99 9.74 -3.66
CA ARG A 221 -8.33 9.99 -4.23
C ARG A 221 -8.52 11.43 -4.69
N LYS A 222 -8.09 12.41 -3.89
CA LYS A 222 -8.15 13.84 -4.25
C LYS A 222 -7.31 14.15 -5.49
N TYR A 223 -6.26 13.37 -5.72
CA TYR A 223 -5.35 13.50 -6.85
C TYR A 223 -5.79 12.70 -8.08
N GLY A 224 -7.01 12.14 -8.07
CA GLY A 224 -7.59 11.46 -9.22
C GLY A 224 -7.17 10.01 -9.39
N ALA A 225 -6.42 9.44 -8.44
CA ALA A 225 -6.16 8.01 -8.43
C ALA A 225 -7.37 7.23 -7.90
N SER A 226 -7.49 5.98 -8.34
CA SER A 226 -8.54 5.03 -7.93
C SER A 226 -7.93 3.94 -7.02
N PRO A 227 -7.85 4.18 -5.69
CA PRO A 227 -7.37 3.17 -4.77
C PRO A 227 -8.45 2.11 -4.49
N THR A 228 -8.04 0.85 -4.46
CA THR A 228 -8.85 -0.31 -4.10
C THR A 228 -8.12 -1.08 -3.02
N GLY A 229 -8.78 -1.26 -1.87
CA GLY A 229 -8.28 -2.08 -0.78
C GLY A 229 -8.88 -3.47 -0.85
N ILE A 230 -8.05 -4.49 -0.69
CA ILE A 230 -8.45 -5.89 -0.70
C ILE A 230 -8.08 -6.49 0.64
N THR A 231 -9.03 -7.19 1.27
CA THR A 231 -8.83 -7.83 2.57
C THR A 231 -9.62 -9.12 2.66
N GLN A 232 -9.02 -10.11 3.32
CA GLN A 232 -9.70 -11.32 3.78
C GLN A 232 -10.15 -11.21 5.24
N ASN A 233 -9.50 -10.33 6.02
CA ASN A 233 -9.78 -10.09 7.42
C ASN A 233 -10.50 -8.75 7.62
N VAL A 234 -11.82 -8.79 7.46
CA VAL A 234 -12.69 -7.63 7.64
C VAL A 234 -12.74 -7.20 9.11
N GLU A 235 -12.62 -8.14 10.06
CA GLU A 235 -12.60 -7.86 11.50
C GLU A 235 -11.52 -6.82 11.85
N THR A 236 -10.30 -6.98 11.31
CA THR A 236 -9.20 -6.02 11.52
C THR A 236 -9.59 -4.61 11.08
N LEU A 237 -10.29 -4.45 9.95
CA LEU A 237 -10.76 -3.13 9.49
C LEU A 237 -11.86 -2.57 10.39
N LEU A 238 -12.72 -3.43 10.95
CA LEU A 238 -13.84 -3.01 11.80
C LEU A 238 -13.37 -2.58 13.21
N LEU A 239 -12.30 -3.17 13.71
CA LEU A 239 -11.67 -2.82 14.99
C LEU A 239 -10.90 -1.50 14.93
N ASP A 240 -10.31 -1.16 13.79
CA ASP A 240 -9.56 0.08 13.61
C ASP A 240 -10.47 1.26 13.21
N PRO A 241 -10.41 2.42 13.92
CA PRO A 241 -11.24 3.58 13.59
C PRO A 241 -11.04 4.14 12.18
N ASN A 242 -9.82 4.06 11.63
CA ASN A 242 -9.55 4.50 10.26
C ASN A 242 -10.04 3.47 9.25
N GLY A 243 -9.91 2.17 9.53
CA GLY A 243 -10.48 1.06 8.76
C GLY A 243 -11.98 1.20 8.58
N ARG A 244 -12.72 1.44 9.68
CA ARG A 244 -14.18 1.72 9.61
C ARG A 244 -14.50 2.92 8.72
N ARG A 245 -13.69 3.98 8.79
CA ARG A 245 -13.86 5.17 7.94
C ARG A 245 -13.55 4.87 6.48
N ILE A 246 -12.58 4.03 6.17
CA ILE A 246 -12.29 3.60 4.79
C ILE A 246 -13.49 2.83 4.24
N ILE A 247 -14.02 1.87 4.98
CA ILE A 247 -15.22 1.10 4.60
C ILE A 247 -16.40 2.05 4.35
N ALA A 248 -16.71 2.93 5.31
CA ALA A 248 -17.87 3.81 5.23
C ALA A 248 -17.79 4.82 4.07
N ASN A 249 -16.59 5.29 3.73
CA ASN A 249 -16.36 6.26 2.64
C ASN A 249 -16.06 5.60 1.29
N SER A 250 -16.18 4.28 1.18
CA SER A 250 -16.02 3.55 -0.08
C SER A 250 -17.35 3.47 -0.81
N GLU A 251 -17.44 4.16 -1.95
CA GLU A 251 -18.66 4.20 -2.76
C GLU A 251 -18.91 2.86 -3.47
N PHE A 252 -17.84 2.23 -3.95
CA PHE A 252 -17.85 0.93 -4.61
C PHE A 252 -17.27 -0.14 -3.69
N MET A 253 -17.94 -1.28 -3.59
CA MET A 253 -17.48 -2.40 -2.78
C MET A 253 -17.96 -3.73 -3.36
N ILE A 254 -17.10 -4.74 -3.34
CA ILE A 254 -17.45 -6.12 -3.64
C ILE A 254 -17.35 -6.91 -2.34
N LEU A 255 -18.48 -7.44 -1.88
CA LEU A 255 -18.57 -8.24 -0.67
C LEU A 255 -18.75 -9.70 -1.05
N LEU A 256 -17.78 -10.54 -0.67
CA LEU A 256 -17.86 -11.99 -0.83
C LEU A 256 -18.35 -12.64 0.48
N LYS A 257 -18.26 -13.97 0.57
CA LYS A 257 -18.58 -14.72 1.80
C LYS A 257 -17.90 -14.09 3.03
N GLN A 258 -18.67 -13.88 4.10
CA GLN A 258 -18.18 -13.31 5.37
C GLN A 258 -18.41 -14.28 6.53
N ALA A 259 -17.51 -14.26 7.53
CA ALA A 259 -17.72 -14.95 8.80
C ALA A 259 -18.91 -14.34 9.57
N LYS A 260 -19.49 -15.10 10.51
CA LYS A 260 -20.75 -14.69 11.15
C LYS A 260 -20.66 -13.34 11.85
N ASN A 261 -19.65 -13.15 12.70
CA ASN A 261 -19.50 -11.96 13.52
C ASN A 261 -19.24 -10.72 12.63
N ASP A 262 -18.26 -10.82 11.73
CA ASP A 262 -17.90 -9.74 10.80
C ASP A 262 -19.06 -9.34 9.90
N ARG A 263 -19.85 -10.32 9.45
CA ARG A 263 -21.03 -10.08 8.60
C ARG A 263 -22.08 -9.23 9.31
N GLU A 264 -22.40 -9.54 10.56
CA GLU A 264 -23.44 -8.82 11.31
C GLU A 264 -23.08 -7.34 11.47
N GLU A 265 -21.83 -7.06 11.82
CA GLU A 265 -21.34 -5.70 11.95
C GLU A 265 -21.25 -4.97 10.60
N LEU A 266 -20.75 -5.64 9.55
CA LEU A 266 -20.62 -5.06 8.22
C LEU A 266 -21.99 -4.77 7.58
N VAL A 267 -22.98 -5.64 7.78
CA VAL A 267 -24.38 -5.42 7.38
C VAL A 267 -24.95 -4.17 8.04
N GLN A 268 -24.72 -4.00 9.34
CA GLN A 268 -25.16 -2.82 10.06
C GLN A 268 -24.45 -1.55 9.57
N LEU A 269 -23.13 -1.60 9.42
CA LEU A 269 -22.32 -0.47 8.97
C LEU A 269 -22.70 0.02 7.57
N LEU A 270 -23.03 -0.92 6.67
CA LEU A 270 -23.40 -0.62 5.29
C LEU A 270 -24.90 -0.45 5.07
N GLY A 271 -25.73 -0.64 6.10
CA GLY A 271 -27.18 -0.52 6.02
C GLY A 271 -27.83 -1.58 5.11
N LEU A 272 -27.29 -2.80 5.07
CA LEU A 272 -27.82 -3.87 4.22
C LEU A 272 -29.10 -4.48 4.82
N SER A 273 -30.04 -4.88 3.97
CA SER A 273 -31.24 -5.60 4.42
C SER A 273 -30.92 -7.05 4.79
N LYS A 274 -31.80 -7.69 5.58
CA LYS A 274 -31.67 -9.11 5.93
C LYS A 274 -31.74 -10.03 4.70
N GLU A 275 -32.42 -9.60 3.63
CA GLU A 275 -32.47 -10.32 2.36
C GLU A 275 -31.12 -10.27 1.65
N LEU A 276 -30.44 -9.13 1.67
CA LEU A 276 -29.11 -8.97 1.09
C LEU A 276 -28.05 -9.73 1.89
N GLU A 277 -28.16 -9.76 3.22
CA GLU A 277 -27.26 -10.52 4.10
C GLU A 277 -27.14 -12.00 3.69
N LYS A 278 -28.23 -12.62 3.21
CA LYS A 278 -28.26 -14.03 2.79
C LYS A 278 -27.22 -14.34 1.71
N TYR A 279 -26.87 -13.37 0.87
CA TYR A 279 -25.86 -13.52 -0.19
C TYR A 279 -24.42 -13.52 0.33
N LEU A 280 -24.19 -13.22 1.61
CA LEU A 280 -22.87 -13.24 2.25
C LEU A 280 -22.63 -14.46 3.13
N VAL A 281 -23.66 -15.29 3.41
CA VAL A 281 -23.55 -16.44 4.32
C VAL A 281 -22.85 -17.63 3.65
N ASN A 282 -23.43 -18.13 2.55
CA ASN A 282 -22.90 -19.27 1.79
C ASN A 282 -23.10 -19.05 0.27
N PRO A 283 -22.50 -18.01 -0.32
CA PRO A 283 -22.55 -17.84 -1.77
C PRO A 283 -21.74 -18.92 -2.49
N GLU A 284 -22.07 -19.17 -3.76
CA GLU A 284 -21.17 -19.88 -4.67
C GLU A 284 -19.81 -19.15 -4.76
N LYS A 285 -18.72 -19.87 -5.04
CA LYS A 285 -17.39 -19.24 -5.22
C LYS A 285 -17.47 -18.17 -6.33
N GLY A 286 -17.03 -16.95 -6.02
CA GLY A 286 -17.13 -15.81 -6.94
C GLY A 286 -18.49 -15.11 -6.97
N ALA A 287 -19.39 -15.41 -6.03
CA ALA A 287 -20.66 -14.72 -5.83
C ALA A 287 -20.69 -13.94 -4.51
N GLY A 288 -21.58 -12.96 -4.43
CA GLY A 288 -21.73 -12.09 -3.27
C GLY A 288 -22.58 -10.88 -3.59
N LEU A 289 -22.22 -9.71 -3.02
CA LEU A 289 -22.88 -8.43 -3.28
C LEU A 289 -21.91 -7.44 -3.94
N ILE A 290 -22.42 -6.62 -4.85
CA ILE A 290 -21.78 -5.39 -5.31
C ILE A 290 -22.57 -4.22 -4.73
N LYS A 291 -21.88 -3.30 -4.07
CA LYS A 291 -22.41 -2.01 -3.65
C LYS A 291 -21.80 -0.93 -4.53
N ALA A 292 -22.64 -0.06 -5.09
CA ALA A 292 -22.25 1.12 -5.85
C ALA A 292 -23.13 2.30 -5.40
N GLY A 293 -22.55 3.22 -4.62
CA GLY A 293 -23.30 4.28 -3.96
C GLY A 293 -24.34 3.68 -3.01
N PHE A 294 -25.62 3.97 -3.28
CA PHE A 294 -26.78 3.46 -2.53
C PHE A 294 -27.34 2.15 -3.09
N VAL A 295 -26.89 1.72 -4.27
CA VAL A 295 -27.40 0.52 -4.92
C VAL A 295 -26.60 -0.69 -4.47
N VAL A 296 -27.28 -1.74 -4.02
CA VAL A 296 -26.67 -3.02 -3.67
C VAL A 296 -27.34 -4.12 -4.46
N VAL A 297 -26.56 -4.87 -5.22
CA VAL A 297 -27.05 -5.96 -6.07
C VAL A 297 -26.29 -7.25 -5.80
N PRO A 298 -26.97 -8.41 -5.73
CA PRO A 298 -26.31 -9.69 -5.79
C PRO A 298 -25.63 -9.90 -7.13
N PHE A 299 -24.48 -10.55 -7.12
CA PHE A 299 -23.78 -10.93 -8.34
C PHE A 299 -23.27 -12.37 -8.27
N LYS A 300 -23.04 -12.96 -9.45
CA LYS A 300 -22.35 -14.24 -9.61
C LYS A 300 -21.35 -14.10 -10.73
N ASN A 301 -20.06 -14.25 -10.43
CA ASN A 301 -19.02 -14.27 -11.45
C ASN A 301 -18.50 -15.70 -11.66
N LYS A 302 -19.04 -16.39 -12.68
CA LYS A 302 -18.57 -17.71 -13.08
C LYS A 302 -17.56 -17.57 -14.20
N ILE A 303 -16.33 -17.97 -13.94
CA ILE A 303 -15.27 -18.00 -14.94
C ILE A 303 -15.30 -19.39 -15.62
N PRO A 304 -15.46 -19.46 -16.95
CA PRO A 304 -15.49 -20.74 -17.66
C PRO A 304 -14.18 -21.52 -17.48
N GLN A 305 -14.28 -22.77 -17.04
CA GLN A 305 -13.13 -23.68 -16.91
C GLN A 305 -12.52 -24.00 -18.27
N GLY A 306 -11.23 -24.31 -18.31
CA GLY A 306 -10.50 -24.65 -19.54
C GLY A 306 -10.21 -23.44 -20.44
N THR A 307 -10.30 -22.23 -19.90
CA THR A 307 -9.89 -20.99 -20.59
C THR A 307 -8.56 -20.50 -20.02
N GLN A 308 -7.74 -19.86 -20.85
CA GLN A 308 -6.49 -19.21 -20.37
C GLN A 308 -6.77 -18.22 -19.23
N LEU A 309 -7.92 -17.54 -19.30
CA LEU A 309 -8.36 -16.62 -18.26
C LEU A 309 -8.58 -17.34 -16.92
N PHE A 310 -9.20 -18.53 -16.93
CA PHE A 310 -9.34 -19.35 -15.73
C PHE A 310 -8.00 -19.78 -15.15
N ASP A 311 -7.05 -20.17 -16.00
CA ASP A 311 -5.73 -20.64 -15.55
C ASP A 311 -4.93 -19.52 -14.88
N ILE A 312 -4.96 -18.30 -15.44
CA ILE A 312 -4.30 -17.12 -14.87
C ILE A 312 -4.96 -16.67 -13.56
N MET A 313 -6.28 -16.81 -13.43
CA MET A 313 -7.03 -16.36 -12.25
C MET A 313 -7.15 -17.42 -11.15
N SER A 314 -6.82 -18.67 -11.45
CA SER A 314 -6.85 -19.76 -10.47
C SER A 314 -5.80 -19.53 -9.39
N THR A 315 -6.17 -19.81 -8.15
CA THR A 315 -5.28 -19.85 -6.98
C THR A 315 -5.15 -21.27 -6.44
N ASP A 316 -5.57 -22.27 -7.22
CA ASP A 316 -5.57 -23.68 -6.83
C ASP A 316 -4.12 -24.23 -6.77
N PRO A 317 -3.59 -24.56 -5.58
CA PRO A 317 -2.21 -24.99 -5.41
C PRO A 317 -1.88 -26.25 -6.23
N ASP A 318 -2.84 -27.17 -6.36
CA ASP A 318 -2.67 -28.44 -7.06
C ASP A 318 -2.46 -28.24 -8.58
N LYS A 319 -2.91 -27.11 -9.13
CA LYS A 319 -2.70 -26.73 -10.54
C LYS A 319 -1.46 -25.85 -10.76
N MET A 320 -0.93 -25.23 -9.70
CA MET A 320 0.30 -24.43 -9.80
C MET A 320 1.56 -25.31 -9.76
N ALA A 321 1.50 -26.51 -9.17
CA ALA A 321 2.61 -27.46 -9.11
C ALA A 321 2.84 -28.24 -10.42
N SER A 322 1.99 -28.06 -11.43
CA SER A 322 1.99 -28.83 -12.68
C SER A 322 2.48 -28.03 -13.92
N ASN A 323 2.99 -26.81 -13.72
CA ASN A 323 3.62 -25.99 -14.75
C ASN A 323 5.02 -25.53 -14.33
#